data_AF-A0A535DU30-F1
#
_entry.id   AF-A0A535DU30-F1
#
_cell.length_a   1.000
_cell.length_b   1.000
_cell.length_c   1.000
_cell.angle_alpha   90.00
_cell.angle_beta   90.00
_cell.angle_gamma   90.00
#
_symmetry.space_group_name_H-M   'P 1'
#
loop_
_entity.id
_entity.type
_entity.pdbx_description
1 polymer ?
#
loop_
_entity_poly.entity_id
_entity_poly.type
_entity_poly.pdbx_seq_one_letter_code
_entity_poly.pdbx_strand_id
1 'polypeptide(L)'
;MTGQLAQDATIKTFQEAQEGLGAARWKSGEAQWNLEHVAEAAMRSLRGVGVPEPRLVVGNDTIGAGLGAMFDVRTWTITAAGRGFALPRTDVDDAYMQARAAALYHEARHAEQFYLAARVIAGKREMSRDKWELLMGPIYPGAVFEAAGQQSLTASTAELAEIAGWIRAYNGVSRVMKDLSDAREELVKAGEALQTARGELPAAFEDDDSAYYQARLEKQQLLAKLLKELFEKALATYVGQAHEVDAYAVSGRVGAKAPTSKTTYDNLLGGHLELYRLDIERLAGA
;
A
#
# COMPACT_ATOMS: atom_id res chain seq x y z
N MET A 1 -28.27 -5.66 -15.61
CA MET A 1 -27.11 -4.80 -15.32
C MET A 1 -25.88 -5.56 -15.76
N THR A 2 -25.21 -5.08 -16.80
CA THR A 2 -23.99 -5.64 -17.37
C THR A 2 -22.85 -5.41 -16.37
N GLY A 3 -22.02 -6.40 -16.06
CA GLY A 3 -21.07 -6.93 -17.03
C GLY A 3 -19.75 -6.15 -17.08
N GLN A 4 -19.54 -5.22 -16.15
CA GLN A 4 -18.28 -4.57 -15.79
C GLN A 4 -18.65 -3.75 -14.55
N LEU A 5 -18.15 -4.17 -13.40
CA LEU A 5 -18.17 -3.51 -12.10
C LEU A 5 -18.32 -2.00 -12.28
N ALA A 6 -19.23 -1.33 -11.58
CA ALA A 6 -19.65 0.05 -11.85
C ALA A 6 -18.56 1.12 -11.59
N GLN A 7 -17.37 0.92 -12.16
CA GLN A 7 -16.14 1.68 -12.00
C GLN A 7 -16.35 3.12 -12.44
N ASP A 8 -17.06 3.35 -13.55
CA ASP A 8 -17.30 4.72 -14.01
C ASP A 8 -18.19 5.50 -13.02
N ALA A 9 -19.14 4.83 -12.37
CA ALA A 9 -19.98 5.46 -11.36
C ALA A 9 -19.20 5.72 -10.06
N THR A 10 -18.37 4.76 -9.61
CA THR A 10 -17.54 4.94 -8.41
C THR A 10 -16.44 5.99 -8.62
N ILE A 11 -15.82 6.00 -9.79
CA ILE A 11 -14.81 7.00 -10.20
C ILE A 11 -15.44 8.39 -10.26
N LYS A 12 -16.60 8.53 -10.92
CA LYS A 12 -17.29 9.82 -11.00
C LYS A 12 -17.66 10.33 -9.60
N THR A 13 -18.24 9.47 -8.76
CA THR A 13 -18.58 9.81 -7.36
C THR A 13 -17.34 10.23 -6.57
N PHE A 14 -16.21 9.54 -6.80
CA PHE A 14 -14.95 9.88 -6.15
C PHE A 14 -14.45 11.25 -6.60
N GLN A 15 -14.40 11.51 -7.91
CA GLN A 15 -13.91 12.76 -8.48
C GLN A 15 -14.73 13.97 -7.98
N GLU A 16 -16.06 13.87 -8.01
CA GLU A 16 -16.96 14.91 -7.48
C GLU A 16 -16.71 15.20 -6.00
N ALA A 17 -16.43 14.16 -5.19
CA ALA A 17 -16.12 14.35 -3.78
C ALA A 17 -14.68 14.85 -3.53
N GLN A 18 -13.73 14.45 -4.38
CA GLN A 18 -12.32 14.84 -4.30
C GLN A 18 -12.14 16.33 -4.65
N GLU A 19 -12.91 16.86 -5.59
CA GLU A 19 -12.93 18.31 -5.92
C GLU A 19 -13.30 19.19 -4.72
N GLY A 20 -14.07 18.64 -3.77
CA GLY A 20 -14.43 19.31 -2.52
C GLY A 20 -13.35 19.25 -1.42
N LEU A 21 -12.22 18.56 -1.66
CA LEU A 21 -11.10 18.55 -0.73
C LEU A 21 -10.30 19.84 -0.88
N GLY A 22 -10.28 20.62 0.19
CA GLY A 22 -9.47 21.82 0.27
C GLY A 22 -8.50 21.70 1.42
N ALA A 23 -7.22 21.97 1.15
CA ALA A 23 -6.17 21.93 2.14
C ALA A 23 -6.51 22.84 3.33
N ALA A 24 -7.26 23.95 3.12
CA ALA A 24 -7.69 24.87 4.18
C ALA A 24 -8.42 24.18 5.36
N ARG A 25 -8.97 22.99 5.14
CA ARG A 25 -9.64 22.19 6.16
C ARG A 25 -8.70 21.29 6.96
N TRP A 26 -7.45 21.12 6.53
CA TRP A 26 -6.45 20.29 7.19
C TRP A 26 -6.12 20.80 8.59
N LYS A 27 -5.99 19.87 9.54
CA LYS A 27 -5.73 20.18 10.94
C LYS A 27 -4.39 19.61 11.38
N SER A 28 -3.44 20.48 11.72
CA SER A 28 -2.09 20.04 12.12
C SER A 28 -2.16 19.09 13.32
N GLY A 29 -1.46 17.95 13.26
CA GLY A 29 -1.43 16.95 14.33
C GLY A 29 -2.69 16.08 14.50
N GLU A 30 -3.83 16.41 13.88
CA GLU A 30 -5.07 15.62 13.98
C GLU A 30 -5.12 14.51 12.91
N ALA A 31 -4.18 13.56 12.98
CA ALA A 31 -4.00 12.53 11.94
C ALA A 31 -5.28 11.72 11.63
N GLN A 32 -6.01 11.29 12.66
CA GLN A 32 -7.22 10.48 12.46
C GLN A 32 -8.32 11.30 11.77
N TRP A 33 -8.53 12.55 12.18
CA TRP A 33 -9.51 13.43 11.54
C TRP A 33 -9.13 13.72 10.08
N ASN A 34 -7.85 13.99 9.81
CA ASN A 34 -7.37 14.23 8.44
C ASN A 34 -7.52 12.97 7.57
N LEU A 35 -7.25 11.77 8.10
CA LEU A 35 -7.49 10.51 7.41
C LEU A 35 -8.95 10.37 7.02
N GLU A 36 -9.87 10.52 7.97
CA GLU A 36 -11.32 10.44 7.72
C GLU A 36 -11.78 11.49 6.71
N HIS A 37 -11.28 12.73 6.85
CA HIS A 37 -11.63 13.82 5.95
C HIS A 37 -11.22 13.54 4.50
N VAL A 38 -9.99 13.06 4.28
CA VAL A 38 -9.47 12.73 2.95
C VAL A 38 -10.12 11.45 2.40
N ALA A 39 -10.36 10.45 3.24
CA ALA A 39 -10.96 9.17 2.86
C ALA A 39 -12.43 9.29 2.45
N GLU A 40 -13.14 10.33 2.88
CA GLU A 40 -14.58 10.49 2.64
C GLU A 40 -14.96 10.37 1.16
N ALA A 41 -14.11 10.84 0.24
CA ALA A 41 -14.35 10.65 -1.20
C ALA A 41 -14.39 9.18 -1.60
N ALA A 42 -13.45 8.37 -1.11
CA ALA A 42 -13.41 6.93 -1.38
C ALA A 42 -14.56 6.18 -0.71
N MET A 43 -14.89 6.56 0.53
CA MET A 43 -15.99 5.97 1.30
C MET A 43 -17.36 6.25 0.64
N ARG A 44 -17.58 7.46 0.12
CA ARG A 44 -18.76 7.79 -0.70
C ARG A 44 -18.91 6.89 -1.90
N SER A 45 -17.82 6.61 -2.62
CA SER A 45 -17.85 5.72 -3.78
C SER A 45 -18.24 4.30 -3.38
N LEU A 46 -17.72 3.78 -2.27
CA LEU A 46 -18.12 2.45 -1.75
C LEU A 46 -19.60 2.39 -1.39
N ARG A 47 -20.11 3.39 -0.64
CA ARG A 47 -21.53 3.48 -0.30
C ARG A 47 -22.42 3.50 -1.55
N GLY A 48 -22.00 4.24 -2.59
CA GLY A 48 -22.73 4.36 -3.85
C GLY A 48 -22.96 3.03 -4.57
N VAL A 49 -22.08 2.04 -4.36
CA VAL A 49 -22.22 0.68 -4.92
C VAL A 49 -22.59 -0.39 -3.88
N GLY A 50 -22.95 0.03 -2.67
CA GLY A 50 -23.39 -0.87 -1.61
C GLY A 50 -22.29 -1.73 -1.00
N VAL A 51 -21.03 -1.33 -1.12
CA VAL A 51 -19.91 -1.97 -0.41
C VAL A 51 -19.87 -1.44 1.03
N PRO A 52 -19.87 -2.31 2.05
CA PRO A 52 -19.70 -1.88 3.43
C PRO A 52 -18.39 -1.10 3.62
N GLU A 53 -18.44 0.02 4.30
CA GLU A 53 -17.27 0.87 4.48
C GLU A 53 -16.24 0.21 5.40
N PRO A 54 -14.97 0.17 5.01
CA PRO A 54 -13.91 -0.24 5.90
C PRO A 54 -13.73 0.76 7.03
N ARG A 55 -13.33 0.26 8.20
CA ARG A 55 -12.89 1.13 9.30
C ARG A 55 -11.62 1.86 8.86
N LEU A 56 -11.47 3.12 9.28
CA LEU A 56 -10.26 3.90 9.04
C LEU A 56 -9.44 4.00 10.33
N VAL A 57 -8.15 3.67 10.26
CA VAL A 57 -7.24 3.70 11.41
C VAL A 57 -5.92 4.35 11.02
N VAL A 58 -5.43 5.27 11.84
CA VAL A 58 -4.03 5.69 11.78
C VAL A 58 -3.15 4.61 12.41
N GLY A 59 -2.23 4.07 11.62
CA GLY A 59 -1.21 3.14 12.10
C GLY A 59 0.15 3.80 12.28
N ASN A 60 1.16 2.97 12.55
CA ASN A 60 2.55 3.41 12.59
C ASN A 60 3.05 3.79 11.19
N ASP A 61 4.21 4.45 11.10
CA ASP A 61 4.78 4.91 9.83
C ASP A 61 5.33 3.78 8.94
N THR A 62 5.19 2.51 9.37
CA THR A 62 5.81 1.35 8.71
C THR A 62 4.80 0.37 8.13
N ILE A 63 3.56 0.80 7.90
CA ILE A 63 2.49 -0.04 7.34
C ILE A 63 2.93 -0.62 5.99
N GLY A 64 2.63 -1.91 5.77
CA GLY A 64 2.78 -2.57 4.48
C GLY A 64 4.18 -2.50 3.87
N ALA A 65 5.23 -2.48 4.70
CA ALA A 65 6.61 -2.28 4.24
C ALA A 65 6.88 -0.90 3.58
N GLY A 66 6.26 0.16 4.10
CA GLY A 66 6.46 1.56 3.64
C GLY A 66 5.39 2.06 2.67
N LEU A 67 4.30 1.29 2.52
CA LEU A 67 3.12 1.74 1.81
C LEU A 67 2.43 2.87 2.60
N GLY A 68 1.87 3.85 1.87
CA GLY A 68 1.22 5.00 2.49
C GLY A 68 -0.09 4.65 3.21
N ALA A 69 -0.75 3.58 2.77
CA ALA A 69 -1.92 2.97 3.38
C ALA A 69 -1.97 1.48 3.01
N MET A 70 -2.85 0.73 3.66
CA MET A 70 -3.09 -0.69 3.37
C MET A 70 -4.50 -1.10 3.83
N PHE A 71 -5.22 -1.80 2.97
CA PHE A 71 -6.46 -2.49 3.31
C PHE A 71 -6.18 -3.88 3.89
N ASP A 72 -6.66 -4.15 5.10
CA ASP A 72 -6.70 -5.49 5.69
C ASP A 72 -8.12 -6.06 5.56
N VAL A 73 -8.26 -7.03 4.66
CA VAL A 73 -9.51 -7.74 4.42
C VAL A 73 -10.06 -8.43 5.67
N ARG A 74 -9.18 -8.84 6.60
CA ARG A 74 -9.59 -9.64 7.76
C ARG A 74 -10.36 -8.82 8.78
N THR A 75 -9.87 -7.60 8.99
CA THR A 75 -10.48 -6.64 9.92
C THR A 75 -11.37 -5.65 9.21
N TRP A 76 -11.47 -5.73 7.88
CA TRP A 76 -12.15 -4.79 7.00
C TRP A 76 -11.76 -3.34 7.34
N THR A 77 -10.45 -3.10 7.38
CA THR A 77 -9.87 -1.84 7.87
C THR A 77 -8.86 -1.30 6.86
N ILE A 78 -8.93 -0.01 6.54
CA ILE A 78 -7.86 0.73 5.88
C ILE A 78 -7.01 1.37 6.97
N THR A 79 -5.74 0.98 7.03
CA THR A 79 -4.75 1.60 7.92
C THR A 79 -3.85 2.53 7.12
N ALA A 80 -3.67 3.78 7.56
CA ALA A 80 -2.82 4.75 6.89
C ALA A 80 -1.66 5.23 7.78
N ALA A 81 -0.51 5.54 7.16
CA ALA A 81 0.69 5.95 7.89
C ALA A 81 0.49 7.31 8.56
N GLY A 82 0.57 7.35 9.89
CA GLY A 82 0.18 8.52 10.69
C GLY A 82 0.92 9.81 10.35
N ARG A 83 2.24 9.76 10.10
CA ARG A 83 3.03 10.94 9.75
C ARG A 83 2.46 11.72 8.56
N GLY A 84 1.98 11.01 7.53
CA GLY A 84 1.39 11.64 6.35
C GLY A 84 0.10 12.42 6.64
N PHE A 85 -0.59 12.08 7.73
CA PHE A 85 -1.84 12.73 8.14
C PHE A 85 -1.65 13.69 9.32
N ALA A 86 -0.48 13.69 9.96
CA ALA A 86 -0.17 14.58 11.08
C ALA A 86 0.57 15.88 10.68
N LEU A 87 0.88 16.06 9.39
CA LEU A 87 1.74 17.16 8.91
C LEU A 87 1.24 18.55 9.34
N PRO A 88 2.15 19.51 9.57
CA PRO A 88 1.80 20.92 9.70
C PRO A 88 0.98 21.40 8.50
N ARG A 89 0.02 22.28 8.76
CA ARG A 89 -0.88 22.83 7.74
C ARG A 89 -0.11 23.53 6.61
N THR A 90 1.02 24.17 6.94
CA THR A 90 1.91 24.87 5.99
C THR A 90 2.54 23.96 4.95
N ASP A 91 2.61 22.67 5.23
CA ASP A 91 3.29 21.67 4.39
C ASP A 91 2.29 20.88 3.55
N VAL A 92 1.01 21.29 3.57
CA VAL A 92 -0.09 20.62 2.90
C VAL A 92 -0.74 21.59 1.92
N ASP A 93 -0.79 21.21 0.65
CA ASP A 93 -1.54 21.90 -0.38
C ASP A 93 -2.66 21.00 -0.93
N ASP A 94 -3.45 21.53 -1.88
CA ASP A 94 -4.57 20.79 -2.46
C ASP A 94 -4.07 19.57 -3.25
N ALA A 95 -2.89 19.65 -3.88
CA ALA A 95 -2.29 18.54 -4.61
C ALA A 95 -1.91 17.39 -3.66
N TYR A 96 -1.38 17.68 -2.48
CA TYR A 96 -1.11 16.71 -1.43
C TYR A 96 -2.39 15.99 -1.00
N MET A 97 -3.46 16.74 -0.74
CA MET A 97 -4.76 16.20 -0.37
C MET A 97 -5.32 15.26 -1.44
N GLN A 98 -5.26 15.69 -2.70
CA GLN A 98 -5.73 14.91 -3.85
C GLN A 98 -4.93 13.60 -4.02
N ALA A 99 -3.60 13.66 -3.90
CA ALA A 99 -2.76 12.48 -3.99
C ALA A 99 -3.06 11.46 -2.88
N ARG A 100 -3.29 11.92 -1.65
CA ARG A 100 -3.69 11.05 -0.52
C ARG A 100 -5.08 10.47 -0.70
N ALA A 101 -6.03 11.26 -1.20
CA ALA A 101 -7.37 10.76 -1.51
C ALA A 101 -7.32 9.65 -2.56
N ALA A 102 -6.53 9.84 -3.63
CA ALA A 102 -6.38 8.85 -4.68
C ALA A 102 -5.71 7.56 -4.17
N ALA A 103 -4.73 7.67 -3.28
CA ALA A 103 -4.15 6.51 -2.60
C ALA A 103 -5.16 5.78 -1.71
N LEU A 104 -6.02 6.49 -0.97
CA LEU A 104 -7.08 5.86 -0.17
C LEU A 104 -8.18 5.25 -1.05
N TYR A 105 -8.41 5.80 -2.25
CA TYR A 105 -9.30 5.19 -3.24
C TYR A 105 -8.76 3.87 -3.78
N HIS A 106 -7.44 3.75 -3.95
CA HIS A 106 -6.80 2.47 -4.25
C HIS A 106 -7.09 1.42 -3.16
N GLU A 107 -6.91 1.76 -1.88
CA GLU A 107 -7.23 0.84 -0.78
C GLU A 107 -8.74 0.50 -0.71
N ALA A 108 -9.60 1.49 -0.96
CA ALA A 108 -11.04 1.25 -1.05
C ALA A 108 -11.40 0.31 -2.22
N ARG A 109 -10.66 0.37 -3.34
CA ARG A 109 -10.85 -0.54 -4.47
C ARG A 109 -10.57 -1.99 -4.08
N HIS A 110 -9.61 -2.24 -3.19
CA HIS A 110 -9.45 -3.59 -2.61
C HIS A 110 -10.70 -4.02 -1.85
N ALA A 111 -11.27 -3.18 -0.98
CA ALA A 111 -12.51 -3.50 -0.29
C ALA A 111 -13.65 -3.87 -1.26
N GLU A 112 -13.80 -3.15 -2.37
CA GLU A 112 -14.76 -3.49 -3.42
C GLU A 112 -14.46 -4.86 -4.06
N GLN A 113 -13.21 -5.12 -4.45
CA GLN A 113 -12.79 -6.41 -5.05
C GLN A 113 -13.11 -7.60 -4.14
N PHE A 114 -12.80 -7.50 -2.85
CA PHE A 114 -13.10 -8.56 -1.88
C PHE A 114 -14.59 -8.71 -1.60
N TYR A 115 -15.34 -7.61 -1.60
CA TYR A 115 -16.80 -7.68 -1.47
C TYR A 115 -17.44 -8.40 -2.67
N LEU A 116 -16.97 -8.11 -3.89
CA LEU A 116 -17.41 -8.79 -5.11
C LEU A 116 -17.06 -10.28 -5.10
N ALA A 117 -15.85 -10.63 -4.65
CA ALA A 117 -15.47 -12.02 -4.43
C ALA A 117 -16.44 -12.71 -3.47
N ALA A 118 -16.73 -12.11 -2.31
CA ALA A 118 -17.68 -12.61 -1.32
C ALA A 118 -19.09 -12.82 -1.92
N ARG A 119 -19.58 -11.88 -2.73
CA ARG A 119 -20.87 -11.98 -3.41
C ARG A 119 -20.94 -13.15 -4.39
N VAL A 120 -19.86 -13.41 -5.14
CA VAL A 120 -19.76 -14.56 -6.06
C VAL A 120 -19.82 -15.87 -5.28
N ILE A 121 -19.14 -15.94 -4.14
CA ILE A 121 -19.08 -17.15 -3.32
C ILE A 121 -20.41 -17.43 -2.67
N ALA A 122 -21.05 -16.41 -2.10
CA ALA A 122 -22.37 -16.57 -1.52
C ALA A 122 -23.43 -16.97 -2.56
N GLY A 123 -23.23 -16.60 -3.84
CA GLY A 123 -24.05 -17.07 -4.96
C GLY A 123 -23.79 -18.53 -5.37
N LYS A 124 -22.55 -19.01 -5.20
CA LYS A 124 -22.18 -20.42 -5.38
C LYS A 124 -22.59 -21.19 -4.13
N ARG A 125 -23.86 -21.64 -4.08
CA ARG A 125 -24.45 -22.44 -2.99
C ARG A 125 -23.59 -23.63 -2.49
N GLU A 126 -22.59 -24.07 -3.24
CA GLU A 126 -21.71 -25.20 -2.94
C GLU A 126 -20.35 -24.83 -2.28
N MET A 127 -19.94 -23.56 -2.31
CA MET A 127 -18.69 -23.13 -1.67
C MET A 127 -19.02 -22.70 -0.23
N SER A 128 -18.83 -23.62 0.72
CA SER A 128 -19.03 -23.32 2.14
C SER A 128 -18.10 -22.20 2.59
N ARG A 129 -18.58 -21.41 3.55
CA ARG A 129 -17.78 -20.41 4.28
C ARG A 129 -16.43 -20.98 4.72
N ASP A 130 -16.41 -22.21 5.22
CA ASP A 130 -15.18 -22.88 5.67
C ASP A 130 -14.15 -23.09 4.55
N LYS A 131 -14.59 -23.45 3.33
CA LYS A 131 -13.68 -23.54 2.17
C LYS A 131 -13.13 -22.18 1.79
N TRP A 132 -13.89 -21.11 2.01
CA TRP A 132 -13.43 -19.75 1.77
C TRP A 132 -12.45 -19.25 2.83
N GLU A 133 -12.75 -19.48 4.11
CA GLU A 133 -11.85 -19.17 5.23
C GLU A 133 -10.53 -19.96 5.10
N LEU A 134 -10.57 -21.17 4.54
CA LEU A 134 -9.36 -21.94 4.21
C LEU A 134 -8.52 -21.29 3.10
N LEU A 135 -9.16 -20.65 2.12
CA LEU A 135 -8.47 -20.02 0.98
C LEU A 135 -7.95 -18.62 1.32
N MET A 136 -8.75 -17.81 2.02
CA MET A 136 -8.44 -16.38 2.26
C MET A 136 -7.93 -16.10 3.68
N GLY A 137 -7.90 -17.12 4.53
CA GLY A 137 -7.63 -17.01 5.96
C GLY A 137 -8.92 -16.80 6.77
N PRO A 138 -8.86 -17.12 8.08
CA PRO A 138 -9.97 -16.83 8.97
C PRO A 138 -10.10 -15.32 9.13
N ILE A 139 -11.32 -14.91 9.48
CA ILE A 139 -11.74 -13.55 9.83
C ILE A 139 -12.11 -12.75 8.58
N TYR A 140 -13.42 -12.64 8.35
CA TYR A 140 -14.08 -11.46 7.80
C TYR A 140 -15.03 -10.98 8.90
N PRO A 141 -15.36 -9.68 9.01
CA PRO A 141 -16.49 -9.28 9.83
C PRO A 141 -17.75 -9.93 9.26
N GLY A 142 -18.46 -10.73 10.07
CA GLY A 142 -19.64 -11.49 9.63
C GLY A 142 -20.66 -10.64 8.88
N ALA A 143 -20.84 -9.39 9.29
CA ALA A 143 -21.71 -8.41 8.66
C ALA A 143 -21.39 -8.15 7.17
N VAL A 144 -20.11 -8.14 6.78
CA VAL A 144 -19.71 -7.92 5.37
C VAL A 144 -20.11 -9.11 4.51
N PHE A 145 -19.89 -10.33 5.02
CA PHE A 145 -20.26 -11.55 4.31
C PHE A 145 -21.78 -11.72 4.22
N GLU A 146 -22.50 -11.40 5.29
CA GLU A 146 -23.97 -11.39 5.30
C GLU A 146 -24.53 -10.41 4.27
N ALA A 147 -24.00 -9.18 4.22
CA ALA A 147 -24.36 -8.19 3.20
C ALA A 147 -24.07 -8.70 1.78
N ALA A 148 -22.91 -9.33 1.57
CA ALA A 148 -22.53 -9.91 0.29
C ALA A 148 -23.49 -11.04 -0.13
N GLY A 149 -23.94 -11.87 0.82
CA GLY A 149 -24.89 -12.95 0.56
C GLY A 149 -26.29 -12.47 0.20
N GLN A 150 -26.74 -11.36 0.79
CA GLN A 150 -28.00 -10.71 0.40
C GLN A 150 -27.96 -10.15 -1.03
N GLN A 151 -26.77 -9.90 -1.55
CA GLN A 151 -26.53 -9.35 -2.89
C GLN A 151 -25.75 -10.32 -3.77
N SER A 152 -25.94 -11.63 -3.59
CA SER A 152 -25.15 -12.65 -4.29
C SER A 152 -25.06 -12.40 -5.80
N LEU A 153 -23.87 -12.57 -6.36
CA LEU A 153 -23.64 -12.36 -7.79
C LEU A 153 -23.69 -13.68 -8.54
N THR A 154 -24.66 -13.81 -9.44
CA THR A 154 -24.60 -14.72 -10.58
C THR A 154 -23.95 -13.96 -11.75
N ALA A 155 -22.70 -13.55 -11.56
CA ALA A 155 -22.01 -12.69 -12.52
C ALA A 155 -21.83 -13.38 -13.88
N SER A 156 -21.64 -12.59 -14.94
CA SER A 156 -21.32 -13.12 -16.27
C SER A 156 -20.01 -13.93 -16.23
N THR A 157 -19.78 -14.80 -17.23
CA THR A 157 -18.57 -15.63 -17.28
C THR A 157 -17.28 -14.81 -17.28
N ALA A 158 -17.28 -13.61 -17.87
CA ALA A 158 -16.13 -12.71 -17.89
C ALA A 158 -15.82 -12.12 -16.50
N GLU A 159 -16.81 -11.55 -15.82
CA GLU A 159 -16.66 -11.01 -14.46
C GLU A 159 -16.27 -12.09 -13.46
N LEU A 160 -16.82 -13.31 -13.60
CA LEU A 160 -16.41 -14.46 -12.80
C LEU A 160 -14.94 -14.83 -13.02
N ALA A 161 -14.44 -14.75 -14.26
CA ALA A 161 -13.06 -15.07 -14.58
C ALA A 161 -12.09 -14.05 -13.97
N GLU A 162 -12.43 -12.76 -14.03
CA GLU A 162 -11.67 -11.66 -13.44
C GLU A 162 -11.60 -11.80 -11.91
N ILE A 163 -12.76 -11.91 -11.25
CA ILE A 163 -12.85 -12.09 -9.80
C ILE A 163 -12.07 -13.35 -9.37
N ALA A 164 -12.23 -14.47 -10.09
CA ALA A 164 -11.47 -15.68 -9.78
C ALA A 164 -9.95 -15.49 -9.95
N GLY A 165 -9.52 -14.62 -10.87
CA GLY A 165 -8.12 -14.20 -11.02
C GLY A 165 -7.59 -13.51 -9.77
N TRP A 166 -8.35 -12.55 -9.23
CA TRP A 166 -7.99 -11.86 -7.98
C TRP A 166 -7.86 -12.81 -6.80
N ILE A 167 -8.86 -13.70 -6.63
CA ILE A 167 -8.87 -14.70 -5.56
C ILE A 167 -7.61 -15.59 -5.63
N ARG A 168 -7.27 -16.10 -6.82
CA ARG A 168 -6.08 -16.93 -7.00
C ARG A 168 -4.79 -16.15 -6.75
N ALA A 169 -4.70 -14.89 -7.17
CA ALA A 169 -3.53 -14.06 -6.92
C ALA A 169 -3.36 -13.80 -5.41
N TYR A 170 -4.46 -13.65 -4.68
CA TYR A 170 -4.41 -13.41 -3.24
C TYR A 170 -3.83 -14.59 -2.45
N ASN A 171 -3.98 -15.82 -2.96
CA ASN A 171 -3.31 -17.03 -2.45
C ASN A 171 -1.79 -16.97 -2.69
N GLY A 172 -1.10 -16.13 -1.93
CA GLY A 172 0.31 -15.85 -2.10
C GLY A 172 0.72 -14.47 -1.60
N VAL A 173 -0.23 -13.54 -1.46
CA VAL A 173 0.02 -12.18 -0.96
C VAL A 173 0.76 -12.20 0.36
N SER A 174 0.33 -13.00 1.33
CA SER A 174 0.99 -13.07 2.65
C SER A 174 2.48 -13.42 2.54
N ARG A 175 2.86 -14.28 1.58
CA ARG A 175 4.27 -14.61 1.34
C ARG A 175 5.00 -13.44 0.70
N VAL A 176 4.44 -12.85 -0.35
CA VAL A 176 5.06 -11.70 -1.04
C VAL A 176 5.20 -10.51 -0.09
N MET A 177 4.20 -10.23 0.73
CA MET A 177 4.23 -9.18 1.75
C MET A 177 5.24 -9.47 2.84
N LYS A 178 5.39 -10.74 3.24
CA LYS A 178 6.47 -11.15 4.15
C LYS A 178 7.83 -10.90 3.51
N ASP A 179 8.06 -11.38 2.29
CA ASP A 179 9.33 -11.20 1.58
C ASP A 179 9.67 -9.70 1.40
N LEU A 180 8.67 -8.87 1.11
CA LEU A 180 8.81 -7.41 1.03
C LEU A 180 9.16 -6.78 2.39
N SER A 181 8.48 -7.21 3.46
CA SER A 181 8.74 -6.73 4.83
C SER A 181 10.13 -7.14 5.31
N ASP A 182 10.53 -8.39 5.10
CA ASP A 182 11.85 -8.91 5.46
C ASP A 182 12.95 -8.15 4.69
N ALA A 183 12.79 -7.98 3.37
CA ALA A 183 13.76 -7.25 2.54
C ALA A 183 13.91 -5.79 2.99
N ARG A 184 12.80 -5.16 3.39
CA ARG A 184 12.81 -3.81 3.97
C ARG A 184 13.59 -3.77 5.28
N GLU A 185 13.29 -4.66 6.22
CA GLU A 185 13.94 -4.67 7.54
C GLU A 185 15.45 -4.85 7.42
N GLU A 186 15.89 -5.76 6.55
CA GLU A 186 17.31 -5.96 6.27
C GLU A 186 17.94 -4.73 5.61
N LEU A 187 17.25 -4.07 4.68
CA LEU A 187 17.75 -2.84 4.06
C LEU A 187 17.93 -1.71 5.07
N VAL A 188 16.99 -1.55 6.02
CA VAL A 188 17.12 -0.56 7.10
C VAL A 188 18.37 -0.85 7.95
N LYS A 189 18.57 -2.10 8.37
CA LYS A 189 19.76 -2.52 9.15
C LYS A 189 21.06 -2.27 8.38
N ALA A 190 21.08 -2.57 7.07
CA ALA A 190 22.25 -2.33 6.22
C ALA A 190 22.56 -0.83 6.09
N GLY A 191 21.53 0.01 6.05
CA GLY A 191 21.68 1.46 6.19
C GLY A 191 22.37 1.81 7.51
N GLU A 192 21.78 1.48 8.65
CA GLU A 192 22.36 1.81 9.96
C GLU A 192 23.83 1.35 10.11
N ALA A 193 24.17 0.17 9.59
CA ALA A 193 25.54 -0.36 9.56
C ALA A 193 26.48 0.47 8.67
N LEU A 194 26.02 0.95 7.52
CA LEU A 194 26.78 1.82 6.62
C LEU A 194 27.09 3.17 7.27
N GLN A 195 26.13 3.80 7.96
CA GLN A 195 26.37 5.06 8.67
C GLN A 195 27.33 4.87 9.84
N THR A 196 27.20 3.77 10.57
CA THR A 196 28.15 3.44 11.64
C THR A 196 29.56 3.28 11.07
N ALA A 197 29.73 2.49 10.01
CA ALA A 197 31.03 2.32 9.35
C ALA A 197 31.61 3.64 8.83
N ARG A 198 30.78 4.56 8.35
CA ARG A 198 31.21 5.89 7.92
C ARG A 198 31.63 6.79 9.07
N GLY A 199 30.92 6.75 10.20
CA GLY A 199 31.26 7.50 11.40
C GLY A 199 32.55 7.02 12.08
N GLU A 200 32.92 5.76 11.85
CA GLU A 200 34.18 5.18 12.33
C GLU A 200 35.39 5.47 11.43
N LEU A 201 35.21 6.06 10.24
CA LEU A 201 36.32 6.43 9.37
C LEU A 201 37.20 7.48 10.08
N PRO A 202 38.49 7.19 10.32
CA PRO A 202 39.36 8.14 11.01
C PRO A 202 39.56 9.42 10.18
N ALA A 203 39.62 10.57 10.87
CA ALA A 203 39.79 11.88 10.22
C ALA A 203 41.19 12.06 9.59
N ALA A 204 42.18 11.32 10.06
CA ALA A 204 43.50 11.19 9.47
C ALA A 204 43.86 9.69 9.45
N PHE A 205 44.18 9.16 8.27
CA PHE A 205 44.55 7.77 8.12
C PHE A 205 46.01 7.56 8.53
N GLU A 206 46.27 6.69 9.51
CA GLU A 206 47.52 5.93 9.54
C GLU A 206 47.38 4.80 8.50
N ASP A 207 48.41 4.57 7.68
CA ASP A 207 48.29 3.86 6.40
C ASP A 207 47.65 2.45 6.50
N ASP A 208 47.90 1.71 7.57
CA ASP A 208 47.42 0.32 7.75
C ASP A 208 45.94 0.20 8.16
N ASP A 209 45.38 1.17 8.90
CA ASP A 209 43.98 1.12 9.33
C ASP A 209 43.01 1.53 8.21
N SER A 210 43.50 2.30 7.22
CA SER A 210 42.68 2.79 6.11
C SER A 210 42.07 1.67 5.28
N ALA A 211 42.84 0.61 4.99
CA ALA A 211 42.39 -0.50 4.15
C ALA A 211 41.27 -1.30 4.83
N TYR A 212 41.33 -1.48 6.15
CA TYR A 212 40.31 -2.19 6.91
C TYR A 212 38.96 -1.44 6.88
N TYR A 213 38.96 -0.14 7.19
CA TYR A 213 37.73 0.66 7.19
C TYR A 213 37.13 0.80 5.80
N GLN A 214 37.95 0.95 4.76
CA GLN A 214 37.48 0.98 3.37
C GLN A 214 36.84 -0.36 2.95
N ALA A 215 37.49 -1.49 3.22
CA ALA A 215 36.93 -2.81 2.92
C ALA A 215 35.60 -3.07 3.65
N ARG A 216 35.48 -2.62 4.91
CA ARG A 216 34.22 -2.68 5.65
C ARG A 216 33.14 -1.82 5.01
N LEU A 217 33.46 -0.59 4.59
CA LEU A 217 32.54 0.30 3.90
C LEU A 217 32.05 -0.31 2.59
N GLU A 218 32.96 -0.81 1.74
CA GLU A 218 32.64 -1.47 0.47
C GLU A 218 31.72 -2.69 0.67
N LYS A 219 31.99 -3.51 1.70
CA LYS A 219 31.13 -4.65 2.04
C LYS A 219 29.70 -4.21 2.40
N GLN A 220 29.55 -3.15 3.19
CA GLN A 220 28.22 -2.63 3.57
C GLN A 220 27.50 -2.02 2.37
N GLN A 221 28.23 -1.33 1.48
CA GLN A 221 27.69 -0.80 0.23
C GLN A 221 27.16 -1.91 -0.69
N LEU A 222 27.93 -3.00 -0.85
CA LEU A 222 27.50 -4.15 -1.66
C LEU A 222 26.25 -4.82 -1.05
N LEU A 223 26.20 -4.99 0.27
CA LEU A 223 25.04 -5.55 0.96
C LEU A 223 23.79 -4.67 0.75
N ALA A 224 23.90 -3.36 0.94
CA ALA A 224 22.80 -2.41 0.74
C ALA A 224 22.28 -2.45 -0.71
N LYS A 225 23.17 -2.56 -1.71
CA LYS A 225 22.79 -2.70 -3.12
C LYS A 225 21.97 -3.97 -3.36
N LEU A 226 22.44 -5.12 -2.88
CA LEU A 226 21.74 -6.41 -3.03
C LEU A 226 20.36 -6.39 -2.36
N LEU A 227 20.27 -5.82 -1.16
CA LEU A 227 19.00 -5.70 -0.43
C LEU A 227 18.01 -4.77 -1.15
N LYS A 228 18.50 -3.69 -1.75
CA LYS A 228 17.67 -2.81 -2.60
C LYS A 228 17.11 -3.55 -3.82
N GLU A 229 17.92 -4.36 -4.49
CA GLU A 229 17.48 -5.16 -5.63
C GLU A 229 16.43 -6.22 -5.21
N LEU A 230 16.62 -6.86 -4.06
CA LEU A 230 15.64 -7.80 -3.49
C LEU A 230 14.33 -7.11 -3.15
N PHE A 231 14.38 -5.93 -2.53
CA PHE A 231 13.20 -5.13 -2.23
C PHE A 231 12.48 -4.68 -3.51
N GLU A 232 13.22 -4.20 -4.51
CA GLU A 232 12.69 -3.83 -5.83
C GLU A 232 11.95 -4.98 -6.51
N LYS A 233 12.55 -6.17 -6.47
CA LYS A 233 11.94 -7.38 -7.01
C LYS A 233 10.69 -7.80 -6.24
N ALA A 234 10.72 -7.74 -4.91
CA ALA A 234 9.56 -8.06 -4.08
C ALA A 234 8.40 -7.07 -4.32
N LEU A 235 8.71 -5.78 -4.42
CA LEU A 235 7.72 -4.73 -4.70
C LEU A 235 7.12 -4.89 -6.10
N ALA A 236 7.94 -5.15 -7.12
CA ALA A 236 7.46 -5.42 -8.47
C ALA A 236 6.57 -6.67 -8.52
N THR A 237 6.92 -7.71 -7.76
CA THR A 237 6.09 -8.92 -7.62
C THR A 237 4.76 -8.59 -6.95
N TYR A 238 4.76 -7.74 -5.92
CA TYR A 238 3.55 -7.28 -5.23
C TYR A 238 2.64 -6.47 -6.15
N VAL A 239 3.15 -5.38 -6.74
CA VAL A 239 2.37 -4.50 -7.63
C VAL A 239 1.89 -5.23 -8.89
N GLY A 240 2.60 -6.28 -9.32
CA GLY A 240 2.22 -7.12 -10.46
C GLY A 240 1.11 -8.13 -10.18
N GLN A 241 0.62 -8.24 -8.94
CA GLN A 241 -0.47 -9.16 -8.63
C GLN A 241 -1.80 -8.69 -9.24
N ALA A 242 -2.67 -9.62 -9.65
CA ALA A 242 -3.87 -9.28 -10.43
C ALA A 242 -4.81 -8.27 -9.75
N HIS A 243 -4.95 -8.32 -8.41
CA HIS A 243 -5.78 -7.38 -7.65
C HIS A 243 -5.12 -6.00 -7.54
N GLU A 244 -3.80 -5.93 -7.40
CA GLU A 244 -3.03 -4.68 -7.42
C GLU A 244 -3.07 -4.02 -8.80
N VAL A 245 -2.88 -4.79 -9.87
CA VAL A 245 -2.97 -4.29 -11.25
C VAL A 245 -4.34 -3.68 -11.52
N ASP A 246 -5.43 -4.34 -11.14
CA ASP A 246 -6.78 -3.75 -11.25
C ASP A 246 -6.93 -2.51 -10.36
N ALA A 247 -6.50 -2.59 -9.09
CA ALA A 247 -6.64 -1.48 -8.16
C ALA A 247 -5.91 -0.23 -8.64
N TYR A 248 -4.68 -0.35 -9.17
CA TYR A 248 -3.94 0.76 -9.79
C TYR A 248 -4.50 1.18 -11.15
N ALA A 249 -5.02 0.28 -11.97
CA ALA A 249 -5.67 0.65 -13.22
C ALA A 249 -6.91 1.54 -12.96
N VAL A 250 -7.73 1.18 -11.96
CA VAL A 250 -8.92 1.94 -11.58
C VAL A 250 -8.57 3.23 -10.86
N SER A 251 -7.74 3.17 -9.82
CA SER A 251 -7.36 4.36 -9.03
C SER A 251 -6.44 5.32 -9.80
N GLY A 252 -5.69 4.83 -10.78
CA GLY A 252 -4.89 5.66 -11.68
C GLY A 252 -5.72 6.65 -12.50
N ARG A 253 -6.99 6.31 -12.79
CA ARG A 253 -7.95 7.22 -13.47
C ARG A 253 -8.31 8.44 -12.63
N VAL A 254 -8.03 8.41 -11.32
CA VAL A 254 -8.26 9.52 -10.37
C VAL A 254 -6.96 10.03 -9.75
N GLY A 255 -5.82 9.72 -10.39
CA GLY A 255 -4.52 10.28 -10.04
C GLY A 255 -3.68 9.45 -9.06
N ALA A 256 -4.12 8.25 -8.67
CA ALA A 256 -3.28 7.37 -7.88
C ALA A 256 -2.08 6.90 -8.72
N LYS A 257 -0.93 6.70 -8.07
CA LYS A 257 0.28 6.23 -8.73
C LYS A 257 0.71 4.94 -8.06
N ALA A 258 1.06 3.94 -8.87
CA ALA A 258 1.69 2.74 -8.36
C ALA A 258 2.99 3.09 -7.61
N PRO A 259 3.25 2.49 -6.44
CA PRO A 259 4.45 2.71 -5.70
C PRO A 259 5.63 2.21 -6.52
N THR A 260 6.62 3.07 -6.67
CA THR A 260 7.95 2.72 -7.16
C THR A 260 8.84 2.40 -5.98
N SER A 261 9.94 1.69 -6.21
CA SER A 261 10.94 1.49 -5.15
C SER A 261 11.40 2.81 -4.56
N LYS A 262 11.62 3.82 -5.41
CA LYS A 262 11.95 5.19 -4.98
C LYS A 262 10.92 5.77 -4.01
N THR A 263 9.65 5.79 -4.38
CA THR A 263 8.60 6.37 -3.51
C THR A 263 8.45 5.59 -2.20
N THR A 264 8.61 4.27 -2.25
CA THR A 264 8.57 3.46 -1.03
C THR A 264 9.81 3.72 -0.17
N TYR A 265 11.00 3.88 -0.76
CA TYR A 265 12.20 4.32 -0.03
C TYR A 265 12.01 5.69 0.61
N ASP A 266 11.52 6.68 -0.12
CA ASP A 266 11.31 8.02 0.44
C ASP A 266 10.36 7.97 1.67
N ASN A 267 9.33 7.12 1.64
CA ASN A 267 8.46 6.89 2.80
C ASN A 267 9.15 6.14 3.96
N LEU A 268 9.99 5.15 3.64
CA LEU A 268 10.68 4.30 4.60
C LEU A 268 11.76 5.04 5.38
N LEU A 269 12.48 5.90 4.69
CA LEU A 269 13.75 6.48 5.13
C LEU A 269 13.57 7.79 5.92
N GLY A 270 12.35 8.34 5.95
CA GLY A 270 11.91 9.35 6.91
C GLY A 270 12.86 10.54 7.10
N GLY A 271 13.47 11.06 6.03
CA GLY A 271 14.43 12.17 6.05
C GLY A 271 15.80 11.85 6.66
N HIS A 272 15.87 10.99 7.68
CA HIS A 272 17.11 10.62 8.35
C HIS A 272 18.10 9.87 7.47
N LEU A 273 17.62 9.26 6.38
CA LEU A 273 18.46 8.47 5.48
C LEU A 273 18.61 9.11 4.08
N GLU A 274 18.38 10.43 3.93
CA GLU A 274 18.58 11.13 2.64
C GLU A 274 20.03 11.04 2.13
N LEU A 275 20.99 10.98 3.05
CA LEU A 275 22.41 10.68 2.76
C LEU A 275 22.61 9.29 2.13
N TYR A 276 21.75 8.32 2.45
CA TYR A 276 21.81 6.96 1.92
C TYR A 276 21.26 6.88 0.52
N ARG A 277 20.22 7.67 0.22
CA ARG A 277 19.68 7.73 -1.14
C ARG A 277 20.77 8.18 -2.11
N LEU A 278 21.49 9.25 -1.77
CA LEU A 278 22.58 9.77 -2.61
C LEU A 278 23.71 8.74 -2.79
N ASP A 279 24.12 8.05 -1.73
CA ASP A 279 25.20 7.06 -1.82
C ASP A 279 24.76 5.79 -2.59
N ILE A 280 23.54 5.30 -2.38
CA ILE A 280 22.97 4.17 -3.12
C ILE A 280 22.73 4.52 -4.59
N GLU A 281 22.20 5.71 -4.89
CA GLU A 281 22.00 6.20 -6.27
C GLU A 281 23.36 6.38 -6.98
N ARG A 282 24.38 6.90 -6.29
CA ARG A 282 25.74 7.02 -6.84
C ARG A 282 26.35 5.65 -7.19
N LEU A 283 26.08 4.63 -6.38
CA LEU A 283 26.56 3.25 -6.60
C LEU A 283 25.75 2.46 -7.64
N ALA A 284 24.53 2.91 -7.97
CA ALA A 284 23.68 2.29 -9.00
C ALA A 284 23.92 2.88 -10.40
N GLY A 285 24.51 4.08 -10.48
CA GLY A 285 24.84 4.77 -11.74
C GLY A 285 26.27 4.59 -12.24
N ALA A 286 27.11 3.83 -11.52
CA ALA A 286 28.48 3.45 -11.89
C ALA A 286 28.55 1.94 -12.17
#